data_AF-A0A562BZ58-F1
#
_entry.id   AF-A0A562BZ58-F1
#
_cell.length_a   1.000
_cell.length_b   1.000
_cell.length_c   1.000
_cell.angle_alpha   90.00
_cell.angle_beta   90.00
_cell.angle_gamma   90.00
#
_symmetry.space_group_name_H-M   'P 1'
#
loop_
_entity.id
_entity.type
_entity.pdbx_description
1 polymer ?
#
loop_
_entity_poly.entity_id
_entity_poly.type
_entity_poly.pdbx_seq_one_letter_code
_entity_poly.pdbx_strand_id
1 'polypeptide(L)'
;MELYTPVLVLAALAALFAVGSIVMSTMVGPRRYNRAKMDSYECGIEPTPQALSGRFPVKYYITAMLFIVFDIEIIFLYPWAMQLDNMAWFGLVEMV
;
A
#
# COMPACT_ATOMS: atom_id res chain seq x y z
N MET A 1 5.59 -25.51 -9.27
CA MET A 1 4.27 -24.99 -8.85
C MET A 1 4.04 -25.18 -7.34
N GLU A 2 4.48 -26.29 -6.74
CA GLU A 2 4.41 -26.54 -5.29
C GLU A 2 4.94 -25.41 -4.38
N LEU A 3 5.93 -24.63 -4.80
CA LEU A 3 6.51 -23.55 -3.98
C LEU A 3 5.60 -22.32 -3.81
N TYR A 4 4.77 -22.01 -4.82
CA TYR A 4 3.89 -20.84 -4.79
C TYR A 4 2.47 -21.16 -4.30
N THR A 5 2.08 -22.44 -4.31
CA THR A 5 0.79 -22.90 -3.81
C THR A 5 0.51 -22.43 -2.37
N PRO A 6 1.45 -22.56 -1.40
CA PRO A 6 1.23 -22.07 -0.04
C PRO A 6 1.03 -20.55 0.03
N VAL A 7 1.75 -19.78 -0.80
CA VAL A 7 1.65 -18.32 -0.84
C VAL A 7 0.25 -17.90 -1.31
N LEU A 8 -0.23 -18.51 -2.40
CA LEU A 8 -1.56 -18.23 -2.94
C LEU A 8 -2.66 -18.64 -1.97
N VAL A 9 -2.54 -19.80 -1.32
CA VAL A 9 -3.51 -20.27 -0.32
C VAL A 9 -3.55 -19.31 0.88
N LEU A 10 -2.40 -18.84 1.37
CA LEU A 10 -2.34 -17.90 2.49
C LEU A 10 -2.93 -16.54 2.11
N ALA A 11 -2.62 -16.02 0.92
CA ALA A 11 -3.22 -14.80 0.41
C ALA A 11 -4.74 -14.90 0.29
N ALA A 12 -5.25 -16.03 -0.22
CA ALA A 12 -6.69 -16.29 -0.31
C ALA A 12 -7.34 -16.39 1.07
N LEU A 13 -6.72 -17.08 2.03
CA LEU A 13 -7.21 -17.16 3.41
C LEU A 13 -7.23 -15.80 4.10
N ALA A 14 -6.18 -14.98 3.90
CA ALA A 14 -6.12 -13.63 4.45
C ALA A 14 -7.22 -12.72 3.86
N ALA A 15 -7.43 -12.79 2.55
CA ALA A 15 -8.50 -12.06 1.88
C ALA A 15 -9.89 -12.53 2.35
N LEU A 16 -10.11 -13.84 2.46
CA LEU A 16 -11.34 -14.43 2.97
C LEU A 16 -11.62 -13.97 4.41
N PHE A 17 -10.59 -13.96 5.25
CA PHE A 17 -10.71 -13.50 6.63
C PHE A 17 -11.06 -12.01 6.71
N ALA A 18 -10.39 -11.16 5.92
CA ALA A 18 -10.66 -9.72 5.90
C ALA A 18 -12.09 -9.42 5.40
N VAL A 19 -12.49 -10.00 4.27
CA VAL A 19 -13.83 -9.82 3.70
C VAL A 19 -14.88 -10.43 4.62
N GLY A 20 -14.66 -11.65 5.10
CA GLY A 20 -15.55 -12.34 6.03
C GLY A 20 -15.77 -11.55 7.32
N SER A 21 -14.72 -10.95 7.87
CA SER A 21 -14.83 -10.11 9.07
C SER A 21 -15.69 -8.87 8.84
N ILE A 22 -15.51 -8.18 7.70
CA ILE A 22 -16.34 -7.02 7.33
C ILE A 22 -17.81 -7.45 7.15
N VAL A 23 -18.06 -8.52 6.41
CA VAL A 23 -19.42 -9.05 6.17
C VAL A 23 -20.08 -9.41 7.49
N MET A 24 -19.42 -10.19 8.34
CA MET A 24 -19.93 -10.57 9.66
C MET A 24 -20.22 -9.36 10.54
N SER A 25 -19.34 -8.36 10.57
CA SER A 25 -19.54 -7.11 11.31
C SER A 25 -20.81 -6.37 10.84
N THR A 26 -21.04 -6.28 9.54
CA THR A 26 -22.24 -5.61 8.98
C THR A 26 -23.54 -6.41 9.13
N MET A 27 -23.46 -7.72 9.36
CA MET A 27 -24.62 -8.60 9.58
C MET A 27 -25.04 -8.65 11.06
N VAL A 28 -24.07 -8.74 11.97
CA VAL A 28 -24.32 -8.87 13.42
C VAL A 28 -24.56 -7.49 14.07
N GLY A 29 -23.95 -6.43 13.53
CA GLY A 29 -24.04 -5.08 14.11
C GLY A 29 -25.43 -4.42 14.00
N PRO A 30 -25.86 -3.63 15.00
CA PRO A 30 -27.14 -2.93 14.96
C PRO A 30 -27.15 -1.83 13.88
N ARG A 31 -28.09 -1.93 12.94
CA ARG A 31 -28.26 -0.99 11.83
C ARG A 31 -29.13 0.22 12.22
N ARG A 32 -28.57 1.10 13.05
CA ARG A 32 -29.23 2.37 13.43
C ARG A 32 -28.71 3.52 12.57
N TYR A 33 -29.51 3.94 11.61
CA TYR A 33 -29.22 5.13 10.81
C TYR A 33 -29.37 6.39 11.68
N ASN A 34 -28.42 7.31 11.54
CA ASN A 34 -28.50 8.66 12.09
C ASN A 34 -27.73 9.58 11.13
N ARG A 35 -28.37 10.67 10.68
CA ARG A 35 -27.77 11.62 9.74
C ARG A 35 -26.43 12.16 10.26
N ALA A 36 -26.38 12.54 11.55
CA ALA A 36 -25.16 13.05 12.18
C ALA A 36 -24.06 11.99 12.31
N LYS A 37 -24.41 10.69 12.35
CA LYS A 37 -23.42 9.59 12.41
C LYS A 37 -22.76 9.33 11.05
N MET A 38 -23.45 9.65 9.96
CA MET A 38 -22.97 9.46 8.59
C MET A 38 -22.31 10.72 8.02
N ASP A 39 -22.30 11.81 8.77
CA ASP A 39 -21.68 13.06 8.37
C ASP A 39 -20.16 13.05 8.64
N SER A 40 -19.42 13.91 7.95
CA SER A 40 -17.98 14.04 8.18
C SER A 40 -17.71 14.66 9.56
N TYR A 41 -16.64 14.23 10.21
CA TYR A 41 -16.34 14.66 11.56
C TYR A 41 -15.68 16.05 11.58
N GLU A 42 -16.42 17.05 12.07
CA GLU A 42 -15.88 18.38 12.44
C GLU A 42 -16.52 18.91 13.74
N CYS A 43 -16.61 18.06 14.78
CA CYS A 43 -17.13 18.45 16.11
C CYS A 43 -18.51 19.13 16.10
N GLY A 44 -19.39 18.78 15.16
CA GLY A 44 -20.75 19.36 15.05
C GLY A 44 -20.83 20.66 14.24
N ILE A 45 -19.72 21.11 13.65
CA ILE A 45 -19.71 22.14 12.60
C ILE A 45 -20.01 21.47 11.25
N GLU A 46 -20.66 22.19 10.34
CA GLU A 46 -20.81 21.72 8.96
C GLU A 46 -19.42 21.46 8.38
N PRO A 47 -19.15 20.23 7.88
CA PRO A 47 -17.82 19.87 7.43
C PRO A 47 -17.33 20.84 6.38
N THR A 48 -16.09 21.30 6.54
CA THR A 48 -15.40 22.10 5.55
C THR A 48 -15.49 21.34 4.23
N PRO A 49 -16.09 21.94 3.18
CA PRO A 49 -16.16 21.28 1.88
C PRO A 49 -14.76 20.85 1.50
N GLN A 50 -14.58 19.56 1.19
CA GLN A 50 -13.33 19.04 0.63
C GLN A 50 -12.88 20.05 -0.42
N ALA A 51 -11.65 20.56 -0.34
CA ALA A 51 -11.20 21.69 -1.15
C ALA A 51 -11.38 21.41 -2.65
N LEU A 52 -12.54 21.72 -3.20
CA LEU A 52 -12.92 21.46 -4.61
C LEU A 52 -12.03 22.26 -5.57
N SER A 53 -11.36 23.29 -5.05
CA SER A 53 -10.51 24.24 -5.79
C SER A 53 -9.07 24.33 -5.28
N GLY A 54 -8.67 23.48 -4.32
CA GLY A 54 -7.32 23.47 -3.75
C GLY A 54 -6.46 22.34 -4.29
N ARG A 55 -5.28 22.66 -4.84
CA ARG A 55 -4.29 21.63 -5.18
C ARG A 55 -3.66 21.10 -3.90
N PHE A 56 -3.59 19.79 -3.73
CA PHE A 56 -2.78 19.20 -2.67
C PHE A 56 -1.30 19.61 -2.84
N PRO A 57 -0.55 19.77 -1.74
CA PRO A 57 0.87 20.11 -1.81
C PRO A 57 1.66 19.17 -2.73
N VAL A 58 2.46 19.75 -3.64
CA VAL A 58 3.25 19.00 -4.65
C VAL A 58 4.31 18.09 -4.01
N LYS A 59 4.66 18.30 -2.73
CA LYS A 59 5.61 17.46 -1.99
C LYS A 59 5.28 15.96 -2.06
N TYR A 60 3.99 15.58 -2.03
CA TYR A 60 3.60 14.17 -2.14
C TYR A 60 3.92 13.57 -3.52
N TYR A 61 3.78 14.38 -4.57
CA TYR A 61 4.16 13.98 -5.93
C TYR A 61 5.67 13.79 -6.05
N ILE A 62 6.47 14.72 -5.51
CA ILE A 62 7.93 14.61 -5.53
C ILE A 62 8.38 13.37 -4.75
N THR A 63 7.80 13.11 -3.58
CA THR A 63 8.09 11.90 -2.80
C THR A 63 7.72 10.63 -3.57
N ALA A 64 6.56 10.58 -4.22
CA ALA A 64 6.14 9.42 -5.00
C ALA A 64 7.01 9.21 -6.25
N MET A 65 7.37 10.28 -6.96
CA MET A 65 8.27 10.22 -8.11
C MET A 65 9.65 9.70 -7.70
N LEU A 66 10.20 10.22 -6.60
CA LEU A 66 11.48 9.77 -6.06
C LEU A 66 11.43 8.29 -5.64
N PHE A 67 10.34 7.86 -5.01
CA PHE A 67 10.12 6.45 -4.66
C PHE A 67 10.13 5.56 -5.91
N ILE A 68 9.44 5.94 -6.99
CA ILE A 68 9.41 5.18 -8.25
C ILE A 68 10.81 5.07 -8.85
N VAL A 69 11.58 6.17 -8.88
CA VAL A 69 12.95 6.15 -9.42
C VAL A 69 13.84 5.22 -8.60
N PHE A 70 13.80 5.30 -7.27
CA PHE A 70 14.58 4.41 -6.40
C PHE A 70 14.13 2.94 -6.48
N ASP A 71 12.84 2.67 -6.61
CA ASP A 71 12.33 1.29 -6.76
C ASP A 71 12.82 0.65 -8.08
N ILE A 72 12.85 1.44 -9.16
CA ILE A 72 13.44 1.03 -10.44
C ILE A 72 14.95 0.79 -10.29
N GLU A 73 15.66 1.64 -9.56
CA GLU A 73 17.09 1.45 -9.29
C GLU A 73 17.34 0.11 -8.57
N ILE A 74 16.56 -0.19 -7.52
CA ILE A 74 16.66 -1.44 -6.76
C ILE A 74 16.43 -2.68 -7.65
N ILE A 75 15.53 -2.61 -8.65
CA ILE A 75 15.35 -3.70 -9.61
C ILE A 75 16.66 -4.03 -10.36
N PHE A 76 17.49 -3.03 -10.66
CA PHE A 76 18.81 -3.25 -11.25
C PHE A 76 19.84 -3.76 -10.23
N LEU A 77 19.73 -3.36 -8.96
CA LEU A 77 20.62 -3.84 -7.91
C LEU A 77 20.36 -5.32 -7.54
N TYR A 78 19.14 -5.85 -7.74
CA TYR A 78 18.79 -7.23 -7.34
C TYR A 78 19.61 -8.33 -8.04
N PRO A 79 19.72 -8.37 -9.39
CA PRO A 79 20.55 -9.36 -10.06
C PRO A 79 22.02 -9.26 -9.64
N TRP A 80 22.54 -8.03 -9.52
CA TRP A 80 23.90 -7.81 -9.04
C TRP A 80 24.11 -8.39 -7.64
N ALA A 81 23.18 -8.13 -6.71
CA ALA A 81 23.24 -8.64 -5.34
C ALA A 81 23.18 -10.18 -5.30
N MET A 82 22.44 -10.82 -6.21
CA MET A 82 22.37 -12.29 -6.31
C MET A 82 23.64 -12.91 -6.91
N GLN A 83 24.38 -12.19 -7.77
CA GLN A 83 25.55 -12.68 -8.49
C GLN A 83 26.90 -12.18 -7.96
N LEU A 84 26.91 -11.42 -6.87
CA LEU A 84 28.11 -10.78 -6.32
C LEU A 84 29.29 -11.75 -6.14
N ASP A 85 29.03 -12.97 -5.66
CA ASP A 85 30.04 -14.01 -5.44
C ASP A 85 30.76 -14.43 -6.73
N ASN A 86 30.07 -14.40 -7.88
CA ASN A 86 30.63 -14.76 -9.18
C ASN A 86 31.40 -13.61 -9.84
N MET A 87 31.08 -12.36 -9.49
CA MET A 87 31.66 -11.15 -10.10
C MET A 87 32.85 -10.59 -9.29
N ALA A 88 33.02 -11.04 -8.03
CA ALA A 88 34.12 -10.69 -7.14
C ALA A 88 34.40 -9.16 -7.16
N TRP A 89 35.66 -8.77 -7.35
CA TRP A 89 36.07 -7.36 -7.34
C TRP A 89 35.51 -6.53 -8.50
N PHE A 90 35.21 -7.14 -9.65
CA PHE A 90 34.64 -6.42 -10.79
C PHE A 90 33.21 -5.95 -10.48
N GLY A 91 32.40 -6.81 -9.85
CA GLY A 91 31.05 -6.45 -9.42
C GLY A 91 31.05 -5.33 -8.37
N LEU A 92 32.01 -5.33 -7.44
CA LEU A 92 32.11 -4.26 -6.44
C LEU A 92 32.48 -2.89 -7.04
N VAL A 93 33.36 -2.85 -8.05
CA VAL A 93 33.77 -1.60 -8.70
C VAL A 93 32.68 -1.02 -9.59
N GLU A 94 31.82 -1.84 -10.20
CA GLU A 94 30.73 -1.38 -11.06
C GLU A 94 29.61 -0.64 -10.28
N MET A 95 29.52 -0.85 -8.97
CA MET A 95 28.50 -0.25 -8.10
C MET A 95 28.98 0.96 -7.28
N VAL A 96 30.28 1.24 -7.26
CA VAL A 96 30.87 2.42 -6.61
C VAL A 96 30.98 3.56 -7.60
#